data_AF-A0A4Q2X0H3-F1
#
_entry.id   AF-A0A4Q2X0H3-F1
#
_cell.length_a   1.000
_cell.length_b   1.000
_cell.length_c   1.000
_cell.angle_alpha   90.00
_cell.angle_beta   90.00
_cell.angle_gamma   90.00
#
_symmetry.space_group_name_H-M   'P 1'
#
loop_
_entity.id
_entity.type
_entity.pdbx_description
1 polymer ?
#
loop_
_entity_poly.entity_id
_entity_poly.type
_entity_poly.pdbx_seq_one_letter_code
_entity_poly.pdbx_strand_id
1 'polypeptide(L)'
;MITYRTCRCVGAIAGLAAMLAVAACAPAPGTTTRPDPVQEAQPAIAAAEVPLAELIVHAPFPSFMMTANDQAGDYYSVVSKVTWSIAADGSLRLIGDGAEPVIGGNDETGDFDCGTHGGGFNQRTAWFPSTALFVHGGTLLGVSPAQGPKPVLRTLSVEPEDGSMIYRGDSARTPEYSYIPCVGATRVDRGHRLDGYLAGNDRLLLQDAAGRAMTIALPQPFAPFVLARYRDGALIPVPMRIVVAGVDVPARRVVVQLQATLGQSPAIRVLEVRAVLPDGAPGEGEALARYAERTRALLADLAQCRAPVEQAIEPCADPTRAPDPLIIASPD
;
A
#
# COMPACT_ATOMS: atom_id res chain seq x y z
N MET A 1 -11.38 7.56 16.10
CA MET A 1 -10.68 8.56 16.93
C MET A 1 -9.45 7.89 17.52
N ILE A 2 -8.32 7.95 16.81
CA ILE A 2 -7.03 7.46 17.31
C ILE A 2 -6.14 8.68 17.45
N THR A 3 -5.88 9.00 18.71
CA THR A 3 -5.17 10.18 19.16
C THR A 3 -3.68 9.92 19.05
N TYR A 4 -2.99 10.66 18.19
CA TYR A 4 -1.53 10.70 18.19
C TYR A 4 -1.04 11.26 19.53
N ARG A 5 -0.44 10.41 20.37
CA ARG A 5 0.36 10.89 21.51
C ARG A 5 1.78 11.11 21.03
N THR A 6 2.08 12.38 20.78
CA THR A 6 3.45 12.89 20.63
C THR A 6 4.23 12.68 21.93
N CYS A 7 5.38 12.00 21.82
CA CYS A 7 6.36 11.95 22.89
C CYS A 7 6.96 13.35 23.09
N ARG A 8 6.78 13.88 24.30
CA ARG A 8 7.46 15.09 24.80
C ARG A 8 8.86 14.71 25.27
N CYS A 9 9.89 15.33 24.70
CA CYS A 9 11.15 15.55 25.41
C CYS A 9 11.11 16.95 26.04
N VAL A 10 11.20 17.00 27.36
CA VAL A 10 11.41 18.21 28.17
C VAL A 10 12.84 18.21 28.68
N GLY A 11 13.49 19.38 28.62
CA GLY A 11 14.75 19.72 29.27
C GLY A 11 15.45 20.86 28.50
N ALA A 12 15.01 22.11 28.65
CA ALA A 12 15.51 23.13 29.61
C ALA A 12 16.95 23.61 29.25
N ILE A 13 17.27 24.91 29.12
CA ILE A 13 17.31 25.92 30.19
C ILE A 13 17.46 27.36 29.60
N ALA A 14 16.76 28.31 30.24
CA ALA A 14 17.02 29.75 30.50
C ALA A 14 17.10 30.83 29.41
N GLY A 15 16.37 31.93 29.67
CA GLY A 15 16.69 33.29 29.20
C GLY A 15 15.60 34.35 29.42
N LEU A 16 15.59 34.98 30.62
CA LEU A 16 15.16 36.36 31.01
C LEU A 16 13.84 36.98 30.46
N ALA A 17 12.84 37.34 31.29
CA ALA A 17 12.67 38.60 32.08
C ALA A 17 12.53 39.89 31.22
N ALA A 18 11.72 40.93 31.47
CA ALA A 18 10.61 41.32 32.36
C ALA A 18 10.14 42.74 31.90
N MET A 19 8.95 43.22 32.35
CA MET A 19 8.55 44.63 32.71
C MET A 19 7.03 44.87 32.42
N LEU A 20 6.15 45.10 33.42
CA LEU A 20 5.80 46.35 34.18
C LEU A 20 5.20 47.46 33.27
N ALA A 21 4.10 48.20 33.56
CA ALA A 21 3.35 48.58 34.77
C ALA A 21 1.91 49.11 34.39
N VAL A 22 0.82 48.86 35.13
CA VAL A 22 0.11 49.64 36.21
C VAL A 22 -0.58 50.98 35.82
N ALA A 23 -1.90 51.07 36.13
CA ALA A 23 -2.73 52.22 36.61
C ALA A 23 -3.90 52.80 35.74
N ALA A 24 -5.12 52.34 36.04
CA ALA A 24 -6.35 53.03 36.50
C ALA A 24 -6.96 54.33 35.88
N CYS A 25 -8.30 54.24 35.69
CA CYS A 25 -9.42 55.20 35.87
C CYS A 25 -9.85 56.21 34.77
N ALA A 26 -10.97 55.94 34.09
CA ALA A 26 -12.30 56.60 34.27
C ALA A 26 -13.33 56.16 33.17
N PRO A 27 -14.66 56.19 33.43
CA PRO A 27 -15.67 55.42 32.67
C PRO A 27 -16.38 56.23 31.56
N ALA A 28 -16.90 55.52 30.56
CA ALA A 28 -17.82 56.05 29.54
C ALA A 28 -18.98 55.05 29.29
N PRO A 29 -20.15 55.53 28.82
CA PRO A 29 -21.44 55.17 29.39
C PRO A 29 -22.08 53.92 28.79
N GLY A 30 -22.98 53.34 29.58
CA GLY A 30 -23.74 52.14 29.26
C GLY A 30 -24.43 52.20 27.91
N THR A 31 -24.12 51.22 27.08
CA THR A 31 -24.95 50.81 25.96
C THR A 31 -25.65 49.53 26.37
N THR A 32 -26.97 49.62 26.43
CA THR A 32 -27.92 48.53 26.56
C THR A 32 -27.63 47.44 25.52
N THR A 33 -27.02 46.34 25.96
CA THR A 33 -26.94 45.11 25.17
C THR A 33 -28.35 44.55 25.00
N ARG A 34 -28.88 44.73 23.78
CA ARG A 34 -30.00 43.97 23.24
C ARG A 34 -29.66 42.48 23.39
N PRO A 35 -30.53 41.63 23.96
CA PRO A 35 -30.28 40.20 24.02
C PRO A 35 -30.15 39.67 22.59
N ASP A 36 -29.04 39.01 22.30
CA ASP A 36 -28.83 38.30 21.04
C ASP A 36 -29.99 37.32 20.82
N PRO A 37 -30.51 37.22 19.58
CA PRO A 37 -31.48 36.18 19.28
C PRO A 37 -30.81 34.83 19.52
N VAL A 38 -31.43 34.02 20.37
CA VAL A 38 -31.07 32.62 20.60
C VAL A 38 -30.98 31.95 19.24
N GLN A 39 -29.77 31.62 18.82
CA GLN A 39 -29.54 30.84 17.61
C GLN A 39 -30.08 29.44 17.90
N GLU A 40 -31.30 29.17 17.42
CA GLU A 40 -31.87 27.83 17.39
C GLU A 40 -30.82 26.90 16.77
N ALA A 41 -30.31 25.98 17.58
CA ALA A 41 -29.45 24.91 17.10
C ALA A 41 -30.24 24.17 16.03
N GLN A 42 -29.86 24.38 14.76
CA GLN A 42 -30.35 23.56 13.67
C GLN A 42 -30.09 22.10 14.06
N PRO A 43 -31.09 21.22 14.03
CA PRO A 43 -30.87 19.81 14.30
C PRO A 43 -29.79 19.35 13.32
N ALA A 44 -28.69 18.82 13.86
CA ALA A 44 -27.67 18.16 13.06
C ALA A 44 -28.40 17.06 12.27
N ILE A 45 -28.61 17.28 10.98
CA ILE A 45 -29.03 16.23 10.08
C ILE A 45 -27.90 15.21 10.18
N ALA A 46 -28.16 14.10 10.85
CA ALA A 46 -27.23 12.98 10.90
C ALA A 46 -26.89 12.65 9.46
N ALA A 47 -25.65 12.91 9.04
CA ALA A 47 -25.19 12.55 7.72
C ALA A 47 -25.47 11.05 7.56
N ALA A 48 -26.28 10.69 6.56
CA ALA A 48 -26.58 9.30 6.29
C ALA A 48 -25.24 8.57 6.10
N GLU A 49 -24.97 7.59 6.95
CA GLU A 49 -23.74 6.81 6.91
C GLU A 49 -23.68 6.12 5.54
N VAL A 50 -22.71 6.50 4.71
CA VAL A 50 -22.53 5.87 3.40
C VAL A 50 -22.01 4.45 3.66
N PRO A 51 -22.72 3.40 3.24
CA PRO A 51 -22.26 2.04 3.49
C PRO A 51 -20.88 1.81 2.87
N LEU A 52 -19.98 1.19 3.64
CA LEU A 52 -18.65 0.78 3.18
C LEU A 52 -18.75 -0.12 1.94
N ALA A 53 -17.70 -0.09 1.11
CA ALA A 53 -17.59 -0.95 -0.06
C ALA A 53 -17.53 -2.43 0.35
N GLU A 54 -18.12 -3.29 -0.46
CA GLU A 54 -17.94 -4.75 -0.35
C GLU A 54 -16.63 -5.17 -1.02
N LEU A 55 -15.86 -6.08 -0.39
CA LEU A 55 -14.69 -6.70 -0.99
C LEU A 55 -15.06 -8.06 -1.59
N ILE A 56 -14.82 -8.25 -2.89
CA ILE A 56 -14.97 -9.53 -3.57
C ILE A 56 -13.59 -9.96 -4.09
N VAL A 57 -13.17 -11.20 -3.83
CA VAL A 57 -11.86 -11.70 -4.25
C VAL A 57 -12.04 -12.77 -5.32
N HIS A 58 -11.65 -12.44 -6.56
CA HIS A 58 -11.61 -13.38 -7.69
C HIS A 58 -10.19 -13.88 -8.00
N ALA A 59 -9.17 -13.17 -7.53
CA ALA A 59 -7.78 -13.59 -7.69
C ALA A 59 -7.47 -14.83 -6.82
N PRO A 60 -6.53 -15.69 -7.24
CA PRO A 60 -6.22 -16.94 -6.53
C PRO A 60 -5.31 -16.76 -5.31
N PHE A 61 -5.27 -15.57 -4.73
CA PHE A 61 -4.37 -15.24 -3.62
C PHE A 61 -5.12 -14.53 -2.48
N PRO A 62 -4.71 -14.77 -1.22
CA PRO A 62 -5.37 -14.20 -0.06
C PRO A 62 -5.32 -12.67 -0.12
N SER A 63 -6.46 -12.06 0.18
CA SER A 63 -6.65 -10.62 0.11
C SER A 63 -7.59 -10.16 1.21
N PHE A 64 -7.39 -8.92 1.67
CA PHE A 64 -8.27 -8.27 2.63
C PHE A 64 -8.32 -6.76 2.37
N MET A 65 -9.26 -6.09 3.01
CA MET A 65 -9.46 -4.65 2.91
C MET A 65 -9.50 -4.05 4.30
N MET A 66 -8.84 -2.90 4.44
CA MET A 66 -8.92 -2.04 5.61
C MET A 66 -9.48 -0.68 5.23
N THR A 67 -10.03 0.03 6.21
CA THR A 67 -10.36 1.45 6.12
C THR A 67 -9.42 2.24 7.01
N ALA A 68 -8.94 3.38 6.53
CA ALA A 68 -8.12 4.29 7.32
C ALA A 68 -8.44 5.76 6.98
N ASN A 69 -7.99 6.65 7.85
CA ASN A 69 -8.11 8.09 7.74
C ASN A 69 -6.76 8.72 8.08
N ASP A 70 -6.20 9.49 7.14
CA ASP A 70 -5.00 10.31 7.37
C ASP A 70 -5.08 11.63 6.57
N GLN A 71 -3.94 12.24 6.27
CA GLN A 71 -3.87 13.50 5.51
C GLN A 71 -4.42 13.38 4.08
N ALA A 72 -4.51 12.16 3.52
CA ALA A 72 -5.15 11.87 2.25
C ALA A 72 -6.68 11.76 2.34
N GLY A 73 -7.25 11.81 3.55
CA GLY A 73 -8.68 11.62 3.82
C GLY A 73 -9.04 10.18 4.15
N ASP A 74 -10.31 9.83 4.01
CA ASP A 74 -10.82 8.47 4.20
C ASP A 74 -10.53 7.61 2.97
N TYR A 75 -9.92 6.45 3.17
CA TYR A 75 -9.62 5.51 2.08
C TYR A 75 -9.82 4.05 2.49
N TYR A 76 -9.93 3.21 1.46
CA TYR A 76 -9.76 1.78 1.51
C TYR A 76 -8.31 1.43 1.16
N SER A 77 -7.70 0.53 1.91
CA SER A 77 -6.43 -0.12 1.55
C SER A 77 -6.72 -1.60 1.29
N VAL A 78 -6.63 -2.00 0.02
CA VAL A 78 -6.83 -3.37 -0.41
C VAL A 78 -5.46 -4.02 -0.53
N VAL A 79 -5.23 -5.08 0.25
CA VAL A 79 -3.95 -5.76 0.35
C VAL A 79 -4.10 -7.21 -0.08
N SER A 80 -3.13 -7.69 -0.85
CA SER A 80 -3.03 -9.10 -1.25
C SER A 80 -1.62 -9.62 -1.03
N LYS A 81 -1.47 -10.92 -0.81
CA LYS A 81 -0.16 -11.57 -0.75
C LYS A 81 -0.06 -12.71 -1.73
N VAL A 82 0.99 -12.68 -2.54
CA VAL A 82 1.23 -13.69 -3.57
C VAL A 82 2.52 -14.40 -3.26
N THR A 83 2.47 -15.73 -3.27
CA THR A 83 3.60 -16.59 -2.93
C THR A 83 3.97 -17.43 -4.14
N TRP A 84 5.26 -17.48 -4.48
CA TRP A 84 5.80 -18.35 -5.52
C TRP A 84 6.88 -19.26 -4.95
N SER A 85 6.94 -20.47 -5.46
CA SER A 85 8.10 -21.35 -5.31
C SER A 85 9.14 -21.03 -6.38
N ILE A 86 10.42 -21.20 -6.05
CA ILE A 86 11.56 -21.05 -6.96
C ILE A 86 11.96 -22.45 -7.42
N ALA A 87 11.72 -22.78 -8.68
CA ALA A 87 12.11 -24.04 -9.31
C ALA A 87 13.62 -24.12 -9.58
N ALA A 88 14.13 -25.32 -9.90
CA ALA A 88 15.59 -25.59 -10.01
C ALA A 88 16.28 -24.78 -11.11
N ASP A 89 15.53 -24.44 -12.15
CA ASP A 89 15.93 -23.55 -13.24
C ASP A 89 15.76 -22.06 -12.90
N GLY A 90 15.34 -21.73 -11.68
CA GLY A 90 15.07 -20.36 -11.23
C GLY A 90 13.70 -19.81 -11.64
N SER A 91 12.89 -20.58 -12.38
CA SER A 91 11.53 -20.16 -12.73
C SER A 91 10.63 -20.12 -11.48
N LEU A 92 9.66 -19.21 -11.48
CA LEU A 92 8.71 -19.06 -10.38
C LEU A 92 7.39 -19.77 -10.70
N ARG A 93 6.86 -20.52 -9.75
CA ARG A 93 5.53 -21.16 -9.84
C ARG A 93 4.65 -20.69 -8.71
N LEU A 94 3.45 -20.21 -9.04
CA LEU A 94 2.49 -19.73 -8.07
C LEU A 94 2.13 -20.85 -7.08
N ILE A 95 2.13 -20.53 -5.79
CA ILE A 95 1.65 -21.39 -4.72
C ILE A 95 0.23 -20.95 -4.37
N GLY A 96 -0.74 -21.85 -4.50
CA GLY A 96 -2.10 -21.68 -3.98
C GLY A 96 -2.17 -22.19 -2.54
N ASP A 97 -2.26 -23.51 -2.37
CA ASP A 97 -2.24 -24.14 -1.06
C ASP A 97 -0.88 -23.98 -0.37
N GLY A 98 -0.89 -23.53 0.88
CA GLY A 98 0.33 -23.25 1.64
C GLY A 98 1.00 -21.91 1.29
N ALA A 99 0.31 -21.04 0.54
CA ALA A 99 0.73 -19.66 0.37
C ALA A 99 0.84 -18.94 1.72
N GLU A 100 1.72 -17.93 1.78
CA GLU A 100 1.85 -17.11 2.98
C GLU A 100 0.54 -16.34 3.23
N PRO A 101 -0.10 -16.51 4.42
CA PRO A 101 -1.38 -15.89 4.68
C PRO A 101 -1.25 -14.37 4.82
N VAL A 102 -2.39 -13.70 4.69
CA VAL A 102 -2.58 -12.32 5.14
C VAL A 102 -2.90 -12.30 6.64
N ILE A 103 -2.75 -11.15 7.27
CA ILE A 103 -3.19 -10.96 8.66
C ILE A 103 -4.70 -11.27 8.81
N GLY A 104 -5.05 -11.95 9.91
CA GLY A 104 -6.44 -12.19 10.28
C GLY A 104 -6.93 -11.13 11.27
N GLY A 105 -7.79 -10.22 10.82
CA GLY A 105 -8.48 -9.26 11.72
C GLY A 105 -7.66 -8.03 12.11
N ASN A 106 -8.12 -7.33 13.15
CA ASN A 106 -7.59 -6.03 13.61
C ASN A 106 -6.68 -6.14 14.85
N ASP A 107 -6.22 -7.33 15.20
CA ASP A 107 -5.28 -7.49 16.33
C ASP A 107 -3.89 -7.01 15.91
N GLU A 108 -3.44 -5.92 16.52
CA GLU A 108 -2.12 -5.30 16.32
C GLU A 108 -1.06 -5.93 17.26
N THR A 109 -1.47 -6.85 18.13
CA THR A 109 -0.55 -7.56 19.03
C THR A 109 0.47 -8.36 18.20
N GLY A 110 1.76 -8.07 18.39
CA GLY A 110 2.83 -8.74 17.66
C GLY A 110 3.04 -8.23 16.22
N ASP A 111 2.54 -7.04 15.88
CA ASP A 111 2.73 -6.42 14.57
C ASP A 111 4.22 -6.28 14.16
N PHE A 112 5.10 -6.17 15.17
CA PHE A 112 6.56 -6.10 15.01
C PHE A 112 7.26 -7.46 15.06
N ASP A 113 6.53 -8.55 15.34
CA ASP A 113 7.07 -9.90 15.36
C ASP A 113 7.00 -10.53 13.97
N CYS A 114 7.97 -11.41 13.65
CA CYS A 114 7.93 -12.17 12.40
C CYS A 114 7.10 -13.44 12.59
N GLY A 115 5.88 -13.43 12.05
CA GLY A 115 4.95 -14.56 12.10
C GLY A 115 4.85 -15.31 10.77
N THR A 116 3.90 -16.25 10.71
CA THR A 116 3.59 -16.99 9.47
C THR A 116 3.15 -16.08 8.32
N HIS A 117 2.64 -14.89 8.62
CA HIS A 117 2.23 -13.87 7.67
C HIS A 117 3.30 -12.79 7.44
N GLY A 118 4.54 -12.96 7.92
CA GLY A 118 5.53 -11.89 7.96
C GLY A 118 5.29 -10.94 9.12
N GLY A 119 5.69 -9.67 8.99
CA GLY A 119 5.42 -8.62 9.98
C GLY A 119 4.02 -8.04 9.77
N GLY A 120 3.17 -8.10 10.81
CA GLY A 120 1.77 -7.64 10.75
C GLY A 120 1.63 -6.17 10.39
N PHE A 121 2.50 -5.31 10.96
CA PHE A 121 2.51 -3.86 10.69
C PHE A 121 2.62 -3.54 9.19
N ASN A 122 3.40 -4.34 8.45
CA ASN A 122 3.61 -4.09 7.03
C ASN A 122 2.31 -4.25 6.22
N GLN A 123 1.40 -5.11 6.67
CA GLN A 123 0.13 -5.34 6.01
C GLN A 123 -0.93 -4.29 6.38
N ARG A 124 -0.78 -3.62 7.52
CA ARG A 124 -1.67 -2.54 7.99
C ARG A 124 -1.25 -1.15 7.51
N THR A 125 -0.04 -1.02 6.99
CA THR A 125 0.52 0.25 6.51
C THR A 125 0.13 0.52 5.06
N ALA A 126 -0.33 1.74 4.77
CA ALA A 126 -0.51 2.23 3.40
C ALA A 126 0.83 2.80 2.87
N TRP A 127 1.45 2.10 1.92
CA TRP A 127 2.80 2.38 1.45
C TRP A 127 2.81 3.20 0.16
N PHE A 128 3.58 4.30 0.15
CA PHE A 128 3.81 5.06 -1.07
C PHE A 128 5.08 5.92 -1.02
N PRO A 129 5.65 6.25 -2.19
CA PRO A 129 5.88 5.36 -3.33
C PRO A 129 7.12 4.51 -3.06
N SER A 130 6.98 3.37 -2.41
CA SER A 130 8.14 2.52 -2.15
C SER A 130 7.80 1.05 -2.07
N THR A 131 8.77 0.25 -2.50
CA THR A 131 8.84 -1.17 -2.19
C THR A 131 9.98 -1.44 -1.22
N ALA A 132 9.70 -2.14 -0.12
CA ALA A 132 10.75 -2.75 0.69
C ALA A 132 11.13 -4.14 0.18
N LEU A 133 12.41 -4.46 0.26
CA LEU A 133 13.02 -5.69 -0.24
C LEU A 133 13.80 -6.35 0.89
N PHE A 134 13.43 -7.60 1.22
CA PHE A 134 14.07 -8.40 2.26
C PHE A 134 14.50 -9.75 1.70
N VAL A 135 15.69 -10.21 2.09
CA VAL A 135 16.25 -11.48 1.60
C VAL A 135 16.75 -12.30 2.78
N HIS A 136 16.24 -13.52 2.91
CA HIS A 136 16.72 -14.50 3.88
C HIS A 136 17.64 -15.52 3.19
N GLY A 137 18.79 -15.80 3.80
CA GLY A 137 19.79 -16.76 3.30
C GLY A 137 20.51 -16.34 2.02
N GLY A 138 20.52 -15.04 1.72
CA GLY A 138 21.22 -14.44 0.59
C GLY A 138 21.39 -12.93 0.74
N THR A 139 21.95 -12.30 -0.28
CA THR A 139 22.16 -10.85 -0.35
C THR A 139 21.55 -10.29 -1.63
N LEU A 140 20.81 -9.19 -1.52
CA LEU A 140 20.36 -8.42 -2.67
C LEU A 140 21.52 -7.59 -3.22
N LEU A 141 21.92 -7.87 -4.47
CA LEU A 141 22.97 -7.11 -5.17
C LEU A 141 22.41 -5.90 -5.91
N GLY A 142 21.15 -5.99 -6.33
CA GLY A 142 20.47 -4.88 -6.99
C GLY A 142 19.17 -5.28 -7.67
N VAL A 143 18.54 -4.29 -8.30
CA VAL A 143 17.39 -4.47 -9.18
C VAL A 143 17.79 -4.05 -10.59
N SER A 144 17.58 -4.93 -11.56
CA SER A 144 17.73 -4.61 -12.97
C SER A 144 16.36 -4.24 -13.53
N PRO A 145 16.18 -3.03 -14.09
CA PRO A 145 14.93 -2.68 -14.73
C PRO A 145 14.71 -3.58 -15.96
N ALA A 146 13.47 -3.96 -16.22
CA ALA A 146 13.13 -4.49 -17.54
C ALA A 146 13.04 -3.39 -18.60
N GLN A 147 12.58 -2.20 -18.21
CA GLN A 147 12.47 -1.02 -19.06
C GLN A 147 12.74 0.25 -18.25
N GLY A 148 13.20 1.31 -18.92
CA GLY A 148 13.43 2.61 -18.28
C GLY A 148 14.71 2.66 -17.43
N PRO A 149 14.84 3.67 -16.56
CA PRO A 149 16.05 3.90 -15.77
C PRO A 149 16.21 2.85 -14.67
N LYS A 150 17.45 2.65 -14.23
CA LYS A 150 17.76 1.76 -13.10
C LYS A 150 17.08 2.27 -11.82
N PRO A 151 16.31 1.43 -11.10
CA PRO A 151 15.70 1.82 -9.83
C PRO A 151 16.75 2.21 -8.80
N VAL A 152 16.46 3.25 -8.03
CA VAL A 152 17.33 3.69 -6.93
C VAL A 152 17.04 2.82 -5.71
N LEU A 153 18.08 2.17 -5.21
CA LEU A 153 18.03 1.23 -4.09
C LEU A 153 18.71 1.88 -2.87
N ARG A 154 17.97 1.99 -1.77
CA ARG A 154 18.42 2.57 -0.50
C ARG A 154 18.57 1.46 0.53
N THR A 155 19.70 1.43 1.23
CA THR A 155 19.89 0.49 2.35
C THR A 155 19.16 1.00 3.58
N LEU A 156 18.35 0.15 4.20
CA LEU A 156 17.64 0.47 5.43
C LEU A 156 18.54 0.31 6.65
N SER A 157 18.29 1.12 7.68
CA SER A 157 18.92 1.09 8.98
C SER A 157 17.96 0.50 10.01
N VAL A 158 18.48 -0.28 10.94
CA VAL A 158 17.68 -0.89 12.02
C VAL A 158 17.41 0.14 13.12
N GLU A 159 16.15 0.27 13.51
CA GLU A 159 15.70 1.00 14.68
C GLU A 159 16.04 0.20 15.96
N PRO A 160 16.76 0.78 16.92
CA PRO A 160 17.16 0.05 18.14
C PRO A 160 15.99 -0.36 19.05
N GLU A 161 14.85 0.32 18.96
CA GLU A 161 13.73 0.18 19.91
C GLU A 161 12.89 -1.07 19.64
N ASP A 162 12.56 -1.33 18.37
CA ASP A 162 11.64 -2.38 17.95
C ASP A 162 12.22 -3.30 16.84
N GLY A 163 13.47 -3.03 16.44
CA GLY A 163 14.14 -3.74 15.34
C GLY A 163 13.50 -3.50 13.97
N SER A 164 12.57 -2.56 13.85
CA SER A 164 12.05 -2.14 12.55
C SER A 164 13.15 -1.47 11.73
N MET A 165 12.90 -1.21 10.45
CA MET A 165 13.91 -0.72 9.52
C MET A 165 13.42 0.53 8.80
N ILE A 166 14.22 1.59 8.82
CA ILE A 166 13.91 2.89 8.19
C ILE A 166 15.09 3.37 7.35
N TYR A 167 14.87 4.26 6.39
CA TYR A 167 15.97 4.93 5.69
C TYR A 167 16.37 6.22 6.40
N ARG A 168 17.65 6.36 6.80
CA ARG A 168 18.16 7.54 7.53
C ARG A 168 19.14 8.41 6.74
N GLY A 169 19.33 8.18 5.44
CA GLY A 169 20.29 8.93 4.62
C GLY A 169 19.77 10.30 4.16
N ASP A 170 20.60 11.06 3.44
CA ASP A 170 20.32 12.45 2.99
C ASP A 170 19.05 12.63 2.13
N SER A 171 18.45 11.53 1.65
CA SER A 171 17.20 11.54 0.87
C SER A 171 16.03 10.88 1.62
N ALA A 172 16.11 10.80 2.95
CA ALA A 172 15.02 10.31 3.78
C ALA A 172 13.79 11.23 3.65
N ARG A 173 12.61 10.61 3.59
CA ARG A 173 11.34 11.34 3.50
C ARG A 173 10.90 11.80 4.89
N THR A 174 9.99 12.78 4.94
CA THR A 174 9.36 13.19 6.20
C THR A 174 7.84 13.11 6.04
N PRO A 175 7.16 12.16 6.72
CA PRO A 175 7.73 11.07 7.51
C PRO A 175 8.40 10.00 6.63
N GLU A 176 9.38 9.29 7.19
CA GLU A 176 9.93 8.08 6.58
C GLU A 176 9.21 6.84 7.12
N TYR A 177 9.09 5.85 6.25
CA TYR A 177 8.37 4.61 6.53
C TYR A 177 9.24 3.62 7.28
N SER A 178 8.72 3.12 8.41
CA SER A 178 9.34 2.00 9.11
C SER A 178 8.79 0.67 8.59
N TYR A 179 9.67 -0.29 8.32
CA TYR A 179 9.34 -1.62 7.81
C TYR A 179 9.74 -2.70 8.82
N ILE A 180 8.90 -3.71 8.98
CA ILE A 180 9.27 -4.88 9.79
C ILE A 180 10.05 -5.85 8.90
N PRO A 181 11.33 -6.16 9.21
CA PRO A 181 12.22 -6.90 8.34
C PRO A 181 11.98 -8.42 8.43
N CYS A 182 10.82 -8.87 7.97
CA CYS A 182 10.43 -10.28 7.99
C CYS A 182 10.38 -10.89 6.59
N VAL A 183 10.91 -12.11 6.47
CA VAL A 183 10.72 -13.03 5.35
C VAL A 183 10.04 -14.27 5.92
N GLY A 184 8.71 -14.37 5.76
CA GLY A 184 7.90 -15.29 6.56
C GLY A 184 8.13 -15.09 8.06
N ALA A 185 8.30 -16.19 8.80
CA ALA A 185 8.57 -16.16 10.24
C ALA A 185 10.02 -15.80 10.60
N THR A 186 10.86 -15.47 9.61
CA THR A 186 12.27 -15.18 9.83
C THR A 186 12.55 -13.68 9.77
N ARG A 187 13.15 -13.15 10.83
CA ARG A 187 13.68 -11.79 10.86
C ARG A 187 15.01 -11.73 10.12
N VAL A 188 15.19 -10.72 9.27
CA VAL A 188 16.45 -10.45 8.56
C VAL A 188 17.17 -9.23 9.14
N ASP A 189 18.49 -9.21 9.01
CA ASP A 189 19.37 -8.16 9.53
C ASP A 189 19.61 -7.02 8.53
N ARG A 190 19.21 -7.22 7.27
CA ARG A 190 19.37 -6.25 6.19
C ARG A 190 18.10 -6.15 5.36
N GLY A 191 17.78 -4.93 4.96
CA GLY A 191 16.68 -4.64 4.06
C GLY A 191 17.00 -3.45 3.18
N HIS A 192 16.34 -3.38 2.03
CA HIS A 192 16.49 -2.26 1.11
C HIS A 192 15.11 -1.69 0.78
N ARG A 193 15.08 -0.43 0.34
CA ARG A 193 13.88 0.23 -0.16
C ARG A 193 14.14 0.83 -1.53
N LEU A 194 13.17 0.71 -2.43
CA LEU A 194 13.17 1.43 -3.70
C LEU A 194 12.56 2.85 -3.54
N ASP A 195 13.12 3.83 -4.24
CA ASP A 195 12.50 5.16 -4.42
C ASP A 195 11.40 5.09 -5.50
N GLY A 196 10.44 4.19 -5.29
CA GLY A 196 9.36 3.83 -6.21
C GLY A 196 8.88 2.40 -5.97
N TYR A 197 7.88 1.97 -6.74
CA TYR A 197 7.42 0.58 -6.71
C TYR A 197 8.29 -0.31 -7.60
N LEU A 198 8.53 -1.54 -7.17
CA LEU A 198 9.10 -2.60 -8.00
C LEU A 198 8.15 -2.88 -9.16
N ALA A 199 8.62 -2.75 -10.40
CA ALA A 199 7.81 -3.09 -11.55
C ALA A 199 7.70 -4.62 -11.67
N GLY A 200 6.55 -5.12 -12.12
CA GLY A 200 6.30 -6.57 -12.18
C GLY A 200 7.30 -7.34 -13.05
N ASN A 201 7.88 -6.70 -14.06
CA ASN A 201 8.85 -7.30 -14.97
C ASN A 201 10.33 -7.05 -14.58
N ASP A 202 10.60 -6.30 -13.52
CA ASP A 202 11.96 -6.08 -13.03
C ASP A 202 12.59 -7.37 -12.50
N ARG A 203 13.92 -7.39 -12.47
CA ARG A 203 14.70 -8.56 -12.03
C ARG A 203 15.46 -8.24 -10.76
N LEU A 204 15.25 -9.05 -9.72
CA LEU A 204 16.06 -9.01 -8.50
C LEU A 204 17.33 -9.80 -8.74
N LEU A 205 18.48 -9.15 -8.55
CA LEU A 205 19.80 -9.76 -8.65
C LEU A 205 20.26 -10.11 -7.24
N LEU A 206 20.44 -11.39 -6.96
CA LEU A 206 20.78 -11.87 -5.62
C LEU A 206 22.04 -12.73 -5.66
N GLN A 207 22.65 -12.90 -4.50
CA GLN A 207 23.71 -13.87 -4.25
C GLN A 207 23.28 -14.77 -3.08
N ASP A 208 23.38 -16.09 -3.22
CA ASP A 208 23.13 -16.99 -2.10
C ASP A 208 24.30 -17.02 -1.10
N ALA A 209 24.11 -17.70 0.04
CA ALA A 209 25.14 -17.85 1.06
C ALA A 209 26.43 -18.55 0.56
N ALA A 210 26.37 -19.30 -0.55
CA ALA A 210 27.53 -19.94 -1.17
C ALA A 210 28.22 -19.05 -2.22
N GLY A 211 27.76 -17.80 -2.40
CA GLY A 211 28.32 -16.86 -3.37
C GLY A 211 27.79 -17.02 -4.79
N ARG A 212 26.82 -17.92 -5.03
CA ARG A 212 26.25 -18.15 -6.37
C ARG A 212 25.25 -17.05 -6.70
N ALA A 213 25.39 -16.48 -7.90
CA ALA A 213 24.45 -15.51 -8.41
C ALA A 213 23.11 -16.19 -8.76
N MET A 214 22.01 -15.53 -8.43
CA MET A 214 20.67 -15.89 -8.90
C MET A 214 19.93 -14.64 -9.38
N THR A 215 18.98 -14.85 -10.28
CA THR A 215 18.11 -13.78 -10.78
C THR A 215 16.67 -14.24 -10.60
N ILE A 216 15.87 -13.40 -9.95
CA ILE A 216 14.44 -13.65 -9.74
C ILE A 216 13.65 -12.63 -10.54
N ALA A 217 12.72 -13.12 -11.35
CA ALA A 217 11.78 -12.31 -12.11
C ALA A 217 10.37 -12.88 -11.89
N LEU A 218 9.38 -12.01 -11.69
CA LEU A 218 8.00 -12.48 -11.60
C LEU A 218 7.53 -12.97 -12.99
N PRO A 219 6.80 -14.10 -13.06
CA PRO A 219 6.24 -14.59 -14.31
C PRO A 219 5.38 -13.52 -15.00
N GLN A 220 5.40 -13.46 -16.34
CA GLN A 220 4.66 -12.44 -17.11
C GLN A 220 3.62 -13.09 -18.04
N PRO A 221 2.46 -12.44 -18.27
CA PRO A 221 1.99 -11.23 -17.59
C PRO A 221 1.63 -11.48 -16.12
N PHE A 222 1.96 -10.53 -15.24
CA PHE A 222 1.49 -10.50 -13.86
C PHE A 222 1.01 -9.09 -13.54
N ALA A 223 -0.30 -8.90 -13.60
CA ALA A 223 -0.95 -7.61 -13.36
C ALA A 223 -2.14 -7.81 -12.39
N PRO A 224 -1.89 -7.82 -11.08
CA PRO A 224 -2.95 -7.76 -10.07
C PRO A 224 -3.57 -6.35 -10.05
N PHE A 225 -4.89 -6.29 -9.89
CA PHE A 225 -5.63 -5.04 -9.91
C PHE A 225 -6.92 -5.14 -9.09
N VAL A 226 -7.42 -4.00 -8.64
CA VAL A 226 -8.76 -3.86 -8.07
C VAL A 226 -9.66 -3.27 -9.14
N LEU A 227 -10.77 -3.92 -9.44
CA LEU A 227 -11.85 -3.31 -10.22
C LEU A 227 -12.79 -2.58 -9.25
N ALA A 228 -12.68 -1.26 -9.21
CA ALA A 228 -13.54 -0.42 -8.38
C ALA A 228 -14.87 -0.17 -9.08
N ARG A 229 -15.97 -0.55 -8.44
CA ARG A 229 -17.33 -0.25 -8.88
C ARG A 229 -17.90 0.90 -8.06
N TYR A 230 -17.96 2.08 -8.64
CA TYR A 230 -18.52 3.25 -7.99
C TYR A 230 -20.04 3.19 -7.96
N ARG A 231 -20.65 3.93 -7.04
CA ARG A 231 -22.12 3.97 -6.89
C ARG A 231 -22.83 4.65 -8.06
N ASP A 232 -22.13 5.51 -8.79
CA ASP A 232 -22.61 6.13 -10.03
C ASP A 232 -22.58 5.18 -11.24
N GLY A 233 -21.99 3.99 -11.09
CA GLY A 233 -21.88 2.96 -12.12
C GLY A 233 -20.51 2.90 -12.81
N ALA A 234 -19.57 3.81 -12.50
CA ALA A 234 -18.23 3.75 -13.08
C ALA A 234 -17.50 2.47 -12.66
N LEU A 235 -16.75 1.88 -13.60
CA LEU A 235 -15.99 0.64 -13.43
C LEU A 235 -14.54 0.91 -13.78
N ILE A 236 -13.69 1.03 -12.75
CA ILE A 236 -12.32 1.53 -12.92
C ILE A 236 -11.31 0.46 -12.47
N PRO A 237 -10.52 -0.11 -13.39
CA PRO A 237 -9.36 -0.91 -13.04
C PRO A 237 -8.30 -0.05 -12.35
N VAL A 238 -7.78 -0.48 -11.21
CA VAL A 238 -6.74 0.20 -10.44
C VAL A 238 -5.62 -0.79 -10.16
N PRO A 239 -4.36 -0.52 -10.56
CA PRO A 239 -3.27 -1.46 -10.36
C PRO A 239 -3.00 -1.69 -8.88
N MET A 240 -2.67 -2.92 -8.50
CA MET A 240 -2.07 -3.19 -7.19
C MET A 240 -0.55 -3.17 -7.32
N ARG A 241 0.12 -2.37 -6.49
CA ARG A 241 1.57 -2.18 -6.51
C ARG A 241 2.25 -3.14 -5.56
N ILE A 242 3.46 -3.60 -5.92
CA ILE A 242 4.29 -4.39 -5.01
C ILE A 242 4.88 -3.45 -3.97
N VAL A 243 4.46 -3.59 -2.71
CA VAL A 243 4.88 -2.70 -1.61
C VAL A 243 5.93 -3.33 -0.71
N VAL A 244 5.95 -4.66 -0.63
CA VAL A 244 7.00 -5.43 0.05
C VAL A 244 7.28 -6.68 -0.77
N ALA A 245 8.55 -7.03 -0.95
CA ALA A 245 8.95 -8.32 -1.51
C ALA A 245 9.98 -9.00 -0.60
N GLY A 246 9.69 -10.24 -0.22
CA GLY A 246 10.57 -11.12 0.54
C GLY A 246 11.06 -12.26 -0.34
N VAL A 247 12.36 -12.53 -0.34
CA VAL A 247 12.95 -13.71 -0.98
C VAL A 247 13.55 -14.61 0.09
N ASP A 248 12.98 -15.80 0.24
CA ASP A 248 13.46 -16.85 1.13
C ASP A 248 14.29 -17.84 0.32
N VAL A 249 15.61 -17.66 0.29
CA VAL A 249 16.51 -18.51 -0.49
C VAL A 249 16.50 -19.96 0.04
N PRO A 250 16.62 -20.22 1.36
CA PRO A 250 16.56 -21.58 1.90
C PRO A 250 15.24 -22.28 1.60
N ALA A 251 14.10 -21.60 1.80
CA ALA A 251 12.78 -22.18 1.51
C ALA A 251 12.41 -22.16 0.02
N ARG A 252 13.27 -21.58 -0.84
CA ARG A 252 13.06 -21.43 -2.28
C ARG A 252 11.72 -20.77 -2.58
N ARG A 253 11.47 -19.63 -1.95
CA ARG A 253 10.16 -18.98 -1.99
C ARG A 253 10.30 -17.47 -2.18
N VAL A 254 9.40 -16.89 -2.95
CA VAL A 254 9.24 -15.44 -3.10
C VAL A 254 7.85 -15.08 -2.63
N VAL A 255 7.73 -14.07 -1.79
CA VAL A 255 6.44 -13.53 -1.35
C VAL A 255 6.43 -12.06 -1.69
N VAL A 256 5.38 -11.60 -2.38
CA VAL A 256 5.14 -10.17 -2.55
C VAL A 256 3.83 -9.78 -1.89
N GLN A 257 3.87 -8.66 -1.18
CA GLN A 257 2.69 -7.95 -0.74
C GLN A 257 2.32 -6.92 -1.80
N LEU A 258 1.06 -6.95 -2.19
CA LEU A 258 0.45 -6.05 -3.15
C LEU A 258 -0.51 -5.11 -2.40
N GLN A 259 -0.62 -3.88 -2.87
CA GLN A 259 -1.58 -2.92 -2.32
C GLN A 259 -2.17 -2.02 -3.40
N ALA A 260 -3.46 -1.70 -3.28
CA ALA A 260 -4.09 -0.56 -3.93
C ALA A 260 -4.87 0.23 -2.89
N THR A 261 -4.70 1.55 -2.89
CA THR A 261 -5.38 2.45 -1.95
C THR A 261 -6.36 3.32 -2.73
N LEU A 262 -7.62 3.37 -2.31
CA LEU A 262 -8.69 4.07 -3.01
C LEU A 262 -9.45 4.97 -2.05
N GLY A 263 -9.66 6.23 -2.41
CA GLY A 263 -10.47 7.15 -1.60
C GLY A 263 -11.91 6.64 -1.43
N GLN A 264 -12.50 6.87 -0.26
CA GLN A 264 -13.92 6.54 -0.01
C GLN A 264 -14.88 7.55 -0.68
N SER A 265 -14.34 8.69 -1.11
CA SER A 265 -15.04 9.68 -1.92
C SER A 265 -14.31 9.85 -3.27
N PRO A 266 -15.00 9.67 -4.41
CA PRO A 266 -16.42 9.32 -4.54
C PRO A 266 -16.78 7.91 -4.05
N ALA A 267 -18.06 7.71 -3.67
CA ALA A 267 -18.49 6.49 -2.98
C ALA A 267 -18.37 5.23 -3.86
N ILE A 268 -17.63 4.25 -3.34
CA ILE A 268 -17.42 2.93 -3.95
C ILE A 268 -18.46 1.95 -3.40
N ARG A 269 -19.04 1.15 -4.28
CA ARG A 269 -19.99 0.08 -3.94
C ARG A 269 -19.27 -1.25 -3.72
N VAL A 270 -18.37 -1.63 -4.64
CA VAL A 270 -17.67 -2.92 -4.62
C VAL A 270 -16.22 -2.71 -5.05
N LEU A 271 -15.29 -3.38 -4.36
CA LEU A 271 -13.90 -3.54 -4.75
C LEU A 271 -13.66 -5.01 -5.10
N GLU A 272 -13.37 -5.30 -6.36
CA GLU A 272 -13.10 -6.67 -6.80
C GLU A 272 -11.60 -6.90 -7.03
N VAL A 273 -10.98 -7.79 -6.27
CA VAL A 273 -9.58 -8.17 -6.47
C VAL A 273 -9.48 -9.18 -7.61
N ARG A 274 -8.76 -8.82 -8.66
CA ARG A 274 -8.57 -9.62 -9.88
C ARG A 274 -7.10 -9.62 -10.28
N ALA A 275 -6.71 -10.51 -11.18
CA ALA A 275 -5.36 -10.55 -11.72
C ALA A 275 -5.33 -11.06 -13.16
N VAL A 276 -4.43 -10.50 -13.97
CA VAL A 276 -3.94 -11.16 -15.18
C VAL A 276 -2.71 -11.97 -14.80
N LEU A 277 -2.75 -13.28 -15.07
CA LEU A 277 -1.69 -14.23 -14.75
C LEU A 277 -1.16 -14.89 -16.04
N PRO A 278 0.06 -15.45 -16.03
CA PRO A 278 0.66 -16.05 -17.22
C PRO A 278 -0.16 -17.21 -17.78
N ASP A 279 -0.71 -18.02 -16.89
CA ASP A 279 -1.51 -19.20 -17.24
C ASP A 279 -3.02 -18.88 -17.23
N GLY A 280 -3.37 -17.60 -17.41
CA GLY A 280 -4.76 -17.15 -17.47
C GLY A 280 -5.49 -17.71 -18.69
N ALA A 281 -6.76 -18.06 -18.49
CA ALA A 281 -7.63 -18.61 -19.52
C ALA A 281 -8.94 -17.80 -19.63
N PRO A 282 -9.65 -17.89 -20.77
CA PRO A 282 -10.98 -17.30 -20.93
C PRO A 282 -11.95 -17.80 -19.86
N GLY A 283 -12.87 -16.92 -19.46
CA GLY A 283 -14.00 -17.33 -18.62
C GLY A 283 -14.96 -18.27 -19.36
N GLU A 284 -15.90 -18.86 -18.62
CA GLU A 284 -16.98 -19.64 -19.22
C GLU A 284 -17.74 -18.81 -20.26
N GLY A 285 -17.89 -19.34 -21.48
CA GLY A 285 -18.53 -18.65 -22.60
C GLY A 285 -17.68 -17.57 -23.30
N GLU A 286 -16.50 -17.23 -22.80
CA GLU A 286 -15.61 -16.24 -23.45
C GLU A 286 -14.75 -16.90 -24.54
N ALA A 287 -14.82 -16.38 -25.76
CA ALA A 287 -13.93 -16.82 -26.84
C ALA A 287 -12.47 -16.41 -26.57
N LEU A 288 -11.50 -17.25 -26.96
CA LEU A 288 -10.07 -16.98 -26.77
C LEU A 288 -9.62 -15.63 -27.37
N ALA A 289 -10.14 -15.28 -28.55
CA ALA A 289 -9.82 -14.01 -29.20
C ALA A 289 -10.31 -12.81 -28.38
N ARG A 290 -11.53 -12.90 -27.83
CA ARG A 290 -12.11 -11.86 -26.96
C ARG A 290 -11.33 -11.71 -25.66
N TYR A 291 -10.97 -12.83 -25.02
CA TYR A 291 -10.10 -12.86 -23.85
C TYR A 291 -8.77 -12.15 -24.12
N ALA A 292 -8.11 -12.46 -25.23
CA ALA A 292 -6.83 -11.86 -25.60
C ALA A 292 -6.95 -10.34 -25.85
N GLU A 293 -8.02 -9.90 -26.52
CA GLU A 293 -8.31 -8.49 -26.77
C GLU A 293 -8.57 -7.73 -25.46
N ARG A 294 -9.48 -8.23 -24.61
CA ARG A 294 -9.79 -7.66 -23.29
C ARG A 294 -8.54 -7.57 -22.42
N THR A 295 -7.74 -8.64 -22.39
CA THR A 295 -6.50 -8.69 -21.60
C THR A 295 -5.50 -7.65 -22.09
N ARG A 296 -5.33 -7.49 -23.40
CA ARG A 296 -4.44 -6.46 -23.97
C ARG A 296 -4.91 -5.05 -23.63
N ALA A 297 -6.20 -4.77 -23.77
CA ALA A 297 -6.80 -3.49 -23.42
C ALA A 297 -6.60 -3.17 -21.93
N LEU A 298 -6.85 -4.14 -21.05
CA LEU A 298 -6.65 -3.99 -19.61
C LEU A 298 -5.18 -3.72 -19.24
N LEU A 299 -4.24 -4.48 -19.80
CA LEU A 299 -2.81 -4.27 -19.52
C LEU A 299 -2.35 -2.90 -20.01
N ALA A 300 -2.86 -2.42 -21.15
CA ALA A 300 -2.57 -1.09 -21.66
C ALA A 300 -3.17 0.02 -20.77
N ASP A 301 -4.39 -0.17 -20.25
CA ASP A 301 -5.05 0.75 -19.32
C ASP A 301 -4.28 0.86 -18.00
N LEU A 302 -3.95 -0.27 -17.37
CA LEU A 302 -3.20 -0.30 -16.11
C LEU A 302 -1.80 0.32 -16.25
N ALA A 303 -1.16 0.19 -17.41
CA ALA A 303 0.15 0.78 -17.67
C ALA A 303 0.14 2.32 -17.73
N GLN A 304 -1.02 2.94 -17.99
CA GLN A 304 -1.17 4.41 -18.00
C GLN A 304 -1.30 4.99 -16.58
N CYS A 305 -1.58 4.14 -15.59
CA CYS A 305 -1.73 4.56 -14.21
C CYS A 305 -0.40 4.97 -13.61
N ARG A 306 -0.27 6.28 -13.39
CA ARG A 306 0.85 6.86 -12.63
C ARG A 306 0.82 6.33 -11.20
N ALA A 307 2.01 6.10 -10.64
CA ALA A 307 2.14 5.76 -9.24
C ALA A 307 1.72 6.96 -8.36
N PRO A 308 1.09 6.74 -7.20
CA PRO A 308 0.97 7.76 -6.16
C PRO A 308 2.35 8.29 -5.78
N VAL A 309 2.51 9.60 -5.56
CA VAL A 309 3.81 10.20 -5.21
C VAL A 309 3.74 11.00 -3.91
N GLU A 310 2.64 11.73 -3.72
CA GLU A 310 2.44 12.61 -2.56
C GLU A 310 1.63 11.96 -1.44
N GLN A 311 0.70 11.05 -1.79
CA GLN A 311 -0.25 10.41 -0.88
C GLN A 311 -0.54 8.98 -1.34
N ALA A 312 -1.03 8.12 -0.44
CA ALA A 312 -1.24 6.70 -0.70
C ALA A 312 -2.26 6.39 -1.81
N ILE A 313 -3.23 7.28 -2.03
CA ILE A 313 -4.37 7.05 -2.92
C ILE A 313 -3.89 6.92 -4.38
N GLU A 314 -4.27 5.83 -5.03
CA GLU A 314 -3.97 5.58 -6.44
C GLU A 314 -4.63 6.65 -7.31
N PRO A 315 -3.86 7.46 -8.07
CA PRO A 315 -4.42 8.52 -8.92
C PRO A 315 -5.37 7.99 -10.00
N CYS A 316 -5.26 6.70 -10.34
CA CYS A 316 -6.13 6.04 -11.29
C CYS A 316 -7.52 5.69 -10.75
N ALA A 317 -7.73 5.76 -9.44
CA ALA A 317 -9.01 5.50 -8.78
C ALA A 317 -9.95 6.72 -8.90
N ASP A 318 -10.21 7.16 -10.12
CA ASP A 318 -11.06 8.30 -10.46
C ASP A 318 -12.27 7.81 -11.29
N PRO A 319 -13.52 7.98 -10.80
CA PRO A 319 -14.71 7.54 -11.53
C PRO A 319 -14.98 8.34 -12.82
N THR A 320 -14.34 9.49 -13.00
CA THR A 320 -14.44 10.28 -14.25
C THR A 320 -13.53 9.74 -15.35
N ARG A 321 -12.59 8.84 -15.01
CA ARG A 321 -11.74 8.15 -15.97
C ARG A 321 -12.60 7.24 -16.84
N ALA A 322 -12.28 7.18 -18.13
CA ALA A 322 -12.93 6.30 -19.09
C ALA A 322 -11.94 5.22 -19.54
N PRO A 323 -11.93 4.03 -18.91
CA PRO A 323 -11.14 2.90 -19.38
C PRO A 323 -11.58 2.45 -20.78
N ASP A 324 -10.72 1.72 -21.47
CA ASP A 324 -11.05 1.12 -22.77
C ASP A 324 -12.34 0.27 -22.66
N PRO A 325 -13.38 0.53 -23.47
CA PRO A 325 -14.63 -0.24 -23.45
C PRO A 325 -14.44 -1.75 -23.60
N LEU A 326 -13.37 -2.18 -24.27
CA LEU A 326 -13.00 -3.58 -24.44
C LEU A 326 -12.68 -4.27 -23.11
N ILE A 327 -12.43 -3.54 -22.02
CA ILE A 327 -12.18 -4.11 -20.69
C ILE A 327 -13.48 -4.64 -20.07
N ILE A 328 -14.59 -3.92 -20.26
CA ILE A 328 -15.84 -4.09 -19.53
C ILE A 328 -16.89 -4.84 -20.36
N ALA A 329 -16.86 -4.70 -21.69
CA ALA A 329 -17.87 -5.29 -22.56
C ALA A 329 -18.02 -6.80 -22.30
N SER A 330 -19.20 -7.21 -21.83
CA SER A 330 -19.57 -8.61 -21.76
C SER A 330 -19.72 -9.15 -23.19
N PRO A 331 -19.39 -10.43 -23.44
CA PRO A 331 -19.80 -11.06 -24.69
C PRO A 331 -21.33 -11.06 -24.75
N ASP A 332 -21.88 -10.58 -25.88
CA ASP A 332 -23.29 -10.79 -26.23
C ASP A 332 -23.60 -12.28 -26.41
#